data_AF-A0A950E9L7-F1
#
_entry.id   AF-A0A950E9L7-F1
#
_cell.length_a   1.000
_cell.length_b   1.000
_cell.length_c   1.000
_cell.angle_alpha   90.00
_cell.angle_beta   90.00
_cell.angle_gamma   90.00
#
_symmetry.space_group_name_H-M   'P 1'
#
loop_
_entity.id
_entity.type
_entity.pdbx_description
1 polymer ?
#
loop_
_entity_poly.entity_id
_entity_poly.type
_entity_poly.pdbx_seq_one_letter_code
_entity_poly.pdbx_strand_id
1 'polypeptide(L)'
;MEARSLPSKSATSLARKVLLEIRRAAGRWGLVALLLAFPIYFAVHDLTTGYPGFANGHATRIHDLTYLGTNIVQGISNGAIWALIAIGYTLVYGIIELINFAHGDVFMIGSFTGVSIWSTLGIGLATSTLGLVVGLPVALLVCMVVCGALNVLIERVGYRPLRGAPRLAPLITAVGFSFILQNVGLLWRGGSP
;
A
#
# COMPACT_ATOMS: atom_id res chain seq x y z
N MET A 1 10.29 -32.06 65.50
CA MET A 1 11.15 -30.94 65.06
C MET A 1 11.52 -31.19 63.61
N GLU A 2 11.26 -30.19 62.75
CA GLU A 2 11.90 -29.90 61.44
C GLU A 2 11.98 -30.99 60.35
N ALA A 3 11.86 -30.72 59.05
CA ALA A 3 11.66 -29.50 58.27
C ALA A 3 10.92 -29.88 56.98
N ARG A 4 9.83 -29.18 56.66
CA ARG A 4 9.16 -29.27 55.36
C ARG A 4 9.78 -28.21 54.44
N SER A 5 10.76 -28.61 53.63
CA SER A 5 11.37 -27.73 52.64
C SER A 5 10.35 -27.32 51.58
N LEU A 6 9.96 -26.04 51.59
CA LEU A 6 9.06 -25.47 50.60
C LEU A 6 9.83 -25.27 49.27
N PRO A 7 9.27 -25.68 48.11
CA PRO A 7 9.90 -25.40 46.83
C PRO A 7 9.93 -23.87 46.58
N SER A 8 11.10 -23.35 46.21
CA SER A 8 11.34 -21.91 46.09
C SER A 8 10.43 -21.26 45.03
N LYS A 9 9.49 -20.40 45.48
CA LYS A 9 8.64 -19.55 44.62
C LYS A 9 9.41 -18.55 43.72
N SER A 10 10.73 -18.50 43.86
CA SER A 10 11.63 -17.53 43.21
C SER A 10 11.84 -17.82 41.72
N ALA A 11 12.19 -19.06 41.36
CA ALA A 11 12.62 -19.42 40.01
C ALA A 11 11.51 -19.30 38.95
N THR A 12 10.27 -19.71 39.30
CA THR A 12 9.09 -19.59 38.43
C THR A 12 8.67 -18.14 38.19
N SER A 13 8.90 -17.25 39.17
CA SER A 13 8.60 -15.82 39.03
C SER A 13 9.60 -15.10 38.13
N LEU A 14 10.88 -15.48 38.21
CA LEU A 14 11.97 -14.91 37.42
C LEU A 14 11.83 -15.31 35.94
N ALA A 15 11.61 -16.61 35.67
CA ALA A 15 11.41 -17.12 34.33
C ALA A 15 10.21 -16.44 33.63
N ARG A 16 9.10 -16.24 34.35
CA ARG A 16 7.91 -15.54 33.82
C ARG A 16 8.20 -14.06 33.52
N LYS A 17 8.97 -13.36 34.36
CA LYS A 17 9.39 -11.97 34.10
C LYS A 17 10.27 -11.88 32.86
N VAL A 18 11.27 -12.76 32.73
CA VAL A 18 12.18 -12.80 31.57
C VAL A 18 11.42 -13.10 30.28
N LEU A 19 10.50 -14.07 30.29
CA LEU A 19 9.64 -14.38 29.13
C LEU A 19 8.76 -13.20 28.71
N LEU A 20 8.21 -12.45 29.68
CA LEU A 20 7.41 -11.26 29.40
C LEU A 20 8.27 -10.13 28.82
N GLU A 21 9.49 -9.95 29.31
CA GLU A 21 10.45 -8.97 28.76
C GLU A 21 10.87 -9.34 27.34
N ILE A 22 11.20 -10.61 27.08
CA ILE A 22 11.50 -11.09 25.72
C ILE A 22 10.30 -10.89 24.80
N ARG A 23 9.08 -11.24 25.25
CA ARG A 23 7.86 -11.03 24.46
C ARG A 23 7.60 -9.54 24.17
N ARG A 24 7.85 -8.65 25.14
CA ARG A 24 7.74 -7.20 24.95
C ARG A 24 8.81 -6.67 23.98
N ALA A 25 10.06 -7.11 24.14
CA ALA A 25 11.16 -6.72 23.27
C ALA A 25 10.95 -7.23 21.84
N ALA A 26 10.55 -8.49 21.67
CA ALA A 26 10.20 -9.07 20.38
C ALA A 26 8.97 -8.37 19.76
N GLY A 27 7.96 -8.00 20.55
CA GLY A 27 6.83 -7.23 20.06
C GLY A 27 7.20 -5.82 19.60
N ARG A 28 8.16 -5.17 20.28
CA ARG A 28 8.58 -3.79 19.96
C ARG A 28 9.57 -3.72 18.80
N TRP A 29 10.50 -4.66 18.74
CA TRP A 29 11.63 -4.62 17.79
C TRP A 29 11.60 -5.71 16.73
N GLY A 30 10.78 -6.74 16.88
CA GLY A 30 10.77 -7.89 15.97
C GLY A 30 10.51 -7.49 14.52
N LEU A 31 9.57 -6.57 14.29
CA LEU A 31 9.28 -6.06 12.95
C LEU A 31 10.48 -5.28 12.37
N VAL A 32 11.08 -4.39 13.16
CA VAL A 32 12.23 -3.58 12.72
C VAL A 32 13.43 -4.48 12.41
N ALA A 33 13.70 -5.46 13.27
CA ALA A 33 14.75 -6.45 13.06
C ALA A 33 14.50 -7.27 11.79
N LEU A 34 13.26 -7.71 11.55
CA LEU A 34 12.88 -8.41 10.32
C LEU A 34 13.09 -7.54 9.08
N LEU A 35 12.61 -6.29 9.11
CA LEU A 35 12.73 -5.35 7.99
C LEU A 35 14.17 -5.02 7.63
N LEU A 36 15.09 -5.04 8.60
CA LEU A 36 16.52 -4.84 8.37
C LEU A 36 17.25 -6.13 7.96
N ALA A 37 16.89 -7.27 8.57
CA ALA A 37 17.56 -8.55 8.31
C ALA A 37 17.19 -9.14 6.94
N PHE A 38 15.94 -9.00 6.51
CA PHE A 38 15.46 -9.60 5.25
C PHE A 38 16.20 -9.10 4.00
N PRO A 39 16.37 -7.78 3.79
CA PRO A 39 17.12 -7.27 2.63
C PRO A 39 18.57 -7.77 2.62
N ILE A 40 19.22 -7.85 3.78
CA ILE A 40 20.61 -8.33 3.91
C ILE A 40 20.67 -9.82 3.57
N TYR A 41 19.75 -10.61 4.13
CA TYR A 41 19.64 -12.04 3.85
C TYR A 41 19.46 -12.31 2.35
N PHE A 42 18.52 -11.62 1.70
CA PHE A 42 18.28 -11.78 0.27
C PHE A 42 19.45 -11.28 -0.58
N ALA A 43 20.12 -10.20 -0.19
CA ALA A 43 21.33 -9.74 -0.87
C ALA A 43 22.43 -10.81 -0.88
N VAL A 44 22.70 -11.44 0.26
CA VAL A 44 23.69 -12.53 0.36
C VAL A 44 23.21 -13.77 -0.39
N HIS A 45 21.93 -14.12 -0.28
CA HIS A 45 21.34 -15.25 -1.00
C HIS A 45 21.48 -15.07 -2.52
N ASP A 46 21.21 -13.89 -3.05
CA ASP A 46 21.28 -13.60 -4.48
C ASP A 46 22.74 -13.60 -4.99
N LEU A 47 23.70 -13.15 -4.17
CA LEU A 47 25.13 -13.26 -4.50
C LEU A 47 25.63 -14.72 -4.49
N THR A 48 25.12 -15.55 -3.59
CA THR A 48 25.62 -16.92 -3.39
C THR A 48 24.92 -17.96 -4.26
N THR A 49 23.59 -17.90 -4.34
CA THR A 49 22.77 -18.90 -5.06
C THR A 49 22.32 -18.41 -6.44
N GLY A 50 22.35 -17.10 -6.67
CA GLY A 50 21.91 -16.48 -7.91
C GLY A 50 20.39 -16.48 -8.07
N TYR A 51 19.86 -15.41 -8.66
CA TYR A 51 18.44 -15.32 -9.03
C TYR A 51 18.26 -15.67 -10.52
N PRO A 52 17.06 -16.12 -10.94
CA PRO A 52 16.83 -16.48 -12.33
C PRO A 52 16.85 -15.23 -13.21
N GLY A 53 17.63 -15.27 -14.27
CA GLY A 53 17.70 -14.20 -15.27
C GLY A 53 18.04 -14.75 -16.66
N PHE A 54 18.18 -13.84 -17.62
CA PHE A 54 18.51 -14.16 -19.00
C PHE A 54 19.80 -13.43 -19.38
N ALA A 55 20.81 -14.18 -19.80
CA ALA A 55 22.05 -13.65 -20.35
C ALA A 55 22.34 -14.34 -21.68
N ASN A 56 22.65 -13.56 -22.72
CA ASN A 56 22.99 -14.07 -24.06
C ASN A 56 21.95 -15.07 -24.61
N GLY A 57 20.66 -14.82 -24.38
CA GLY A 57 19.55 -15.64 -24.87
C GLY A 57 19.30 -16.95 -24.11
N HIS A 58 20.05 -17.26 -23.06
CA HIS A 58 19.87 -18.47 -22.26
C HIS A 58 19.42 -18.14 -20.83
N ALA A 59 18.63 -19.04 -20.23
CA ALA A 59 18.28 -18.94 -18.82
C ALA A 59 19.52 -19.23 -17.96
N THR A 60 19.94 -18.25 -17.19
CA THR A 60 21.16 -18.32 -16.37
C THR A 60 20.89 -17.78 -14.97
N ARG A 61 21.66 -18.23 -13.98
CA ARG A 61 21.66 -17.66 -12.64
C ARG A 61 22.56 -16.42 -12.62
N ILE A 62 22.01 -15.28 -12.21
CA ILE A 62 22.74 -14.01 -12.09
C ILE A 62 23.12 -13.81 -10.62
N HIS A 63 24.38 -13.49 -10.38
CA HIS A 63 24.96 -13.30 -9.05
C HIS A 63 25.36 -11.83 -8.84
N ASP A 64 24.37 -10.93 -8.76
CA ASP A 64 24.59 -9.51 -8.56
C ASP A 64 23.56 -8.88 -7.59
N LEU A 65 23.72 -7.60 -7.28
CA LEU A 65 22.84 -6.83 -6.39
C LEU A 65 21.72 -6.10 -7.15
N THR A 66 21.58 -6.31 -8.45
CA THR A 66 20.63 -5.58 -9.29
C THR A 66 19.19 -5.86 -8.86
N TYR A 67 18.89 -7.13 -8.55
CA TYR A 67 17.56 -7.55 -8.11
C TYR A 67 17.16 -6.91 -6.77
N LEU A 68 18.12 -6.80 -5.83
CA LEU A 68 17.91 -6.07 -4.57
C LEU A 68 17.56 -4.60 -4.83
N GLY A 69 18.31 -3.92 -5.70
CA GLY A 69 18.06 -2.54 -6.09
C GLY A 69 16.65 -2.36 -6.66
N THR A 70 16.22 -3.24 -7.57
CA THR A 70 14.86 -3.18 -8.13
C THR A 70 13.78 -3.42 -7.08
N ASN A 71 13.98 -4.37 -6.16
CA ASN A 71 13.01 -4.67 -5.11
C ASN A 71 12.85 -3.51 -4.11
N ILE A 72 13.94 -2.81 -3.79
CA ILE A 72 13.88 -1.61 -2.93
C ILE A 72 13.06 -0.51 -3.61
N VAL A 73 13.30 -0.25 -4.89
CA VAL A 73 12.54 0.76 -5.65
C VAL A 73 11.05 0.40 -5.71
N GLN A 74 10.71 -0.86 -5.97
CA GLN A 74 9.32 -1.34 -5.99
C GLN A 74 8.68 -1.26 -4.60
N GLY A 75 9.41 -1.64 -3.55
CA GLY A 75 8.95 -1.59 -2.16
C GLY A 75 8.65 -0.17 -1.69
N ILE A 76 9.54 0.79 -1.99
CA ILE A 76 9.32 2.21 -1.68
C ILE A 76 8.14 2.76 -2.48
N SER A 77 8.06 2.44 -3.78
CA SER A 77 6.96 2.91 -4.64
C SER A 77 5.59 2.43 -4.13
N ASN A 78 5.47 1.14 -3.81
CA ASN A 78 4.26 0.58 -3.23
C ASN A 78 3.99 1.18 -1.86
N GLY A 79 5.00 1.25 -0.98
CA GLY A 79 4.86 1.84 0.35
C GLY A 79 4.36 3.29 0.30
N ALA A 80 4.84 4.10 -0.65
CA ALA A 80 4.37 5.46 -0.88
C ALA A 80 2.90 5.51 -1.31
N ILE A 81 2.46 4.59 -2.18
CA ILE A 81 1.05 4.46 -2.56
C ILE A 81 0.19 4.15 -1.33
N TRP A 82 0.56 3.15 -0.52
CA TRP A 82 -0.18 2.80 0.70
C TRP A 82 -0.18 3.95 1.71
N ALA A 83 0.94 4.67 1.87
CA ALA A 83 1.03 5.84 2.74
C ALA A 83 0.13 6.97 2.26
N LEU A 84 0.10 7.27 0.96
CA LEU A 84 -0.78 8.27 0.37
C LEU A 84 -2.26 7.91 0.56
N ILE A 85 -2.62 6.63 0.36
CA ILE A 85 -3.98 6.14 0.61
C ILE A 85 -4.33 6.32 2.09
N ALA A 86 -3.45 5.94 3.01
CA ALA A 86 -3.67 6.09 4.44
C ALA A 86 -3.86 7.57 4.85
N ILE A 87 -3.01 8.47 4.33
CA ILE A 87 -3.12 9.92 4.56
C ILE A 87 -4.44 10.47 3.98
N GLY A 88 -4.86 9.99 2.81
CA GLY A 88 -6.14 10.37 2.21
C GLY A 88 -7.33 9.95 3.08
N TYR A 89 -7.33 8.71 3.57
CA TYR A 89 -8.37 8.22 4.48
C TYR A 89 -8.42 8.99 5.79
N THR A 90 -7.27 9.30 6.42
CA THR A 90 -7.25 10.06 7.67
C THR A 90 -7.68 11.51 7.50
N LEU A 91 -7.34 12.15 6.37
CA LEU A 91 -7.78 13.50 6.05
C LEU A 91 -9.29 13.57 5.83
N VAL A 92 -9.84 12.70 4.98
CA VAL A 92 -11.28 12.71 4.65
C VAL A 92 -12.11 12.42 5.89
N TYR A 93 -11.74 11.39 6.65
CA TYR A 93 -12.41 11.08 7.91
C TYR A 93 -12.23 12.22 8.93
N GLY A 94 -11.06 12.86 9.00
CA GLY A 94 -10.80 13.96 9.91
C GLY A 94 -11.65 15.21 9.66
N ILE A 95 -12.13 15.43 8.44
CA ILE A 95 -12.99 16.57 8.10
C ILE A 95 -14.48 16.21 8.22
N ILE A 96 -14.88 15.05 7.69
CA ILE A 96 -16.31 14.71 7.51
C ILE A 96 -16.82 13.82 8.66
N GLU A 97 -15.93 13.17 9.42
CA GLU A 97 -16.23 12.19 10.49
C GLU A 97 -17.13 11.02 10.04
N LEU A 98 -17.21 10.78 8.72
CA LEU A 98 -17.94 9.68 8.11
C LEU A 98 -16.98 8.71 7.43
N ILE A 99 -17.25 7.41 7.56
CA ILE A 99 -16.49 6.37 6.89
C ILE A 99 -16.87 6.38 5.40
N ASN A 100 -15.90 6.70 4.54
CA ASN A 100 -16.06 6.69 3.10
C ASN A 100 -15.35 5.46 2.49
N PHE A 101 -16.12 4.43 2.11
CA PHE A 101 -15.56 3.24 1.46
C PHE A 101 -15.11 3.50 0.01
N ALA A 102 -15.72 4.47 -0.67
CA ALA A 102 -15.44 4.79 -2.07
C ALA A 102 -14.07 5.46 -2.30
N HIS A 103 -13.36 5.85 -1.25
CA HIS A 103 -12.08 6.54 -1.37
C HIS A 103 -11.02 5.71 -2.13
N GLY A 104 -10.92 4.41 -1.82
CA GLY A 104 -10.04 3.49 -2.53
C GLY A 104 -10.44 3.32 -4.01
N ASP A 105 -11.73 3.35 -4.32
CA ASP A 105 -12.23 3.23 -5.69
C ASP A 105 -11.96 4.51 -6.50
N VAL A 106 -12.01 5.69 -5.85
CA VAL A 106 -11.58 6.96 -6.47
C VAL A 106 -10.07 6.93 -6.78
N PHE A 107 -9.25 6.37 -5.89
CA PHE A 107 -7.82 6.16 -6.15
C PHE A 107 -7.59 5.23 -7.35
N MET A 108 -8.38 4.15 -7.48
CA MET A 108 -8.36 3.25 -8.64
C MET A 108 -8.70 4.01 -9.94
N ILE A 109 -9.78 4.78 -9.96
CA ILE A 109 -10.17 5.57 -11.15
C ILE A 109 -9.07 6.59 -11.52
N GLY A 110 -8.45 7.24 -10.53
CA GLY A 110 -7.31 8.12 -10.74
C GLY A 110 -6.12 7.40 -11.37
N SER A 111 -5.82 6.19 -10.90
CA SER A 111 -4.74 5.36 -11.45
C SER A 111 -5.01 4.96 -12.91
N PHE A 112 -6.25 4.57 -13.24
CA PHE A 112 -6.64 4.26 -14.61
C PHE A 112 -6.58 5.48 -15.53
N THR A 113 -6.97 6.65 -15.01
CA THR A 113 -6.82 7.93 -15.71
C THR A 113 -5.36 8.20 -16.01
N GLY A 114 -4.47 8.06 -15.02
CA GLY A 114 -3.03 8.28 -15.18
C GLY A 114 -2.42 7.37 -16.23
N VAL A 115 -2.71 6.06 -16.17
CA VAL A 115 -2.25 5.09 -17.18
C VAL A 115 -2.82 5.39 -18.56
N SER A 116 -4.08 5.81 -18.65
CA SER A 116 -4.71 6.17 -19.92
C SER A 116 -4.02 7.39 -20.53
N ILE A 117 -3.76 8.43 -19.75
CA ILE A 117 -3.03 9.61 -20.22
C ILE A 117 -1.62 9.24 -20.67
N TRP A 118 -0.92 8.44 -19.87
CA TRP A 118 0.43 7.96 -20.20
C TRP A 118 0.47 7.22 -21.55
N SER A 119 -0.51 6.35 -21.77
CA SER A 119 -0.69 5.62 -23.03
C SER A 119 -1.04 6.54 -24.20
N THR A 120 -1.98 7.47 -24.01
CA THR A 120 -2.39 8.41 -25.08
C THR A 120 -1.30 9.38 -25.49
N LEU A 121 -0.42 9.78 -24.56
CA LEU A 121 0.75 10.61 -24.84
C LEU A 121 1.91 9.80 -25.45
N GLY A 122 1.77 8.48 -25.59
CA GLY A 122 2.81 7.60 -26.12
C GLY A 122 4.06 7.54 -25.25
N ILE A 123 3.91 7.73 -23.93
CA ILE A 123 5.04 7.76 -23.00
C ILE A 123 5.42 6.32 -22.64
N GLY A 124 6.67 5.95 -22.88
CA GLY A 124 7.22 4.62 -22.64
C GLY A 124 8.73 4.66 -22.42
N LEU A 125 9.38 3.50 -22.51
CA LEU A 125 10.83 3.38 -22.24
C LEU A 125 11.71 4.17 -23.22
N ALA A 126 11.22 4.44 -24.44
CA ALA A 126 11.94 5.17 -25.47
C ALA A 126 11.64 6.68 -25.50
N THR A 127 10.86 7.19 -24.54
CA THR A 127 10.45 8.60 -24.54
C THR A 127 11.62 9.52 -24.18
N SER A 128 11.73 10.64 -24.88
CA SER A 128 12.74 11.66 -24.61
C SER A 128 12.56 12.28 -23.21
N THR A 129 13.64 12.78 -22.63
CA THR A 129 13.60 13.47 -21.32
C THR A 129 12.58 14.61 -21.31
N LEU A 130 12.47 15.35 -22.42
CA LEU A 130 11.45 16.41 -22.57
C LEU A 130 10.02 15.85 -22.52
N GLY A 131 9.76 14.71 -23.15
CA GLY A 131 8.46 14.04 -23.09
C GLY A 131 8.09 13.61 -21.68
N LEU A 132 9.05 13.16 -20.87
CA LEU A 132 8.82 12.83 -19.46
C LEU A 132 8.57 14.07 -18.59
N VAL A 133 9.38 15.12 -18.78
CA VAL A 133 9.28 16.37 -18.02
C VAL A 133 7.96 17.09 -18.26
N VAL A 134 7.42 17.02 -19.48
CA VAL A 134 6.11 17.61 -19.82
C VAL A 134 4.97 16.65 -19.53
N GLY A 135 5.15 15.36 -19.83
CA GLY A 135 4.10 14.35 -19.69
C GLY A 135 3.70 14.11 -18.23
N LEU A 136 4.66 14.10 -17.30
CA LEU A 136 4.40 13.89 -15.88
C LEU A 136 3.47 14.97 -15.27
N PRO A 137 3.75 16.29 -15.38
CA PRO A 137 2.86 17.31 -14.83
C PRO A 137 1.50 17.35 -15.54
N VAL A 138 1.45 17.09 -16.86
CA VAL A 138 0.18 17.01 -17.58
C VAL A 138 -0.68 15.86 -17.05
N ALA A 139 -0.11 14.65 -16.91
CA ALA A 139 -0.82 13.51 -16.35
C ALA A 139 -1.28 13.78 -14.92
N LEU A 140 -0.42 14.39 -14.10
CA LEU A 140 -0.75 14.75 -12.72
C LEU A 140 -1.92 15.74 -12.65
N LEU A 141 -1.90 16.81 -13.44
CA LEU A 141 -2.98 17.80 -13.48
C LEU A 141 -4.30 17.18 -13.94
N VAL A 142 -4.28 16.35 -14.98
CA VAL A 142 -5.48 15.66 -15.46
C VAL A 142 -6.05 14.73 -14.37
N CYS A 143 -5.19 13.94 -13.71
CA CYS A 143 -5.61 13.09 -12.60
C CYS A 143 -6.21 13.90 -11.44
N MET A 144 -5.61 15.04 -11.08
CA MET A 144 -6.15 15.93 -10.04
C MET A 144 -7.54 16.44 -10.39
N VAL A 145 -7.74 16.89 -11.64
CA VAL A 145 -9.03 17.39 -12.12
C VAL A 145 -10.07 16.27 -12.11
N VAL A 146 -9.74 15.09 -12.62
CA VAL A 146 -10.67 13.95 -12.68
C VAL A 146 -11.04 13.46 -11.28
N CYS A 147 -10.07 13.20 -10.40
CA CYS A 147 -10.34 12.76 -9.03
C CYS A 147 -11.09 13.82 -8.22
N GLY A 148 -10.72 15.10 -8.37
CA GLY A 148 -11.40 16.21 -7.71
C GLY A 148 -12.85 16.34 -8.17
N ALA A 149 -13.10 16.31 -9.48
CA ALA A 149 -14.45 16.34 -10.03
C ALA A 149 -15.30 15.15 -9.58
N LEU A 150 -14.71 13.95 -9.55
CA LEU A 150 -15.38 12.74 -9.10
C LEU A 150 -15.78 12.83 -7.62
N ASN A 151 -14.87 13.28 -6.74
CA ASN A 151 -15.19 13.48 -5.33
C ASN A 151 -16.27 14.53 -5.11
N VAL A 152 -16.23 15.65 -5.85
CA VAL A 152 -17.29 16.67 -5.79
C VAL A 152 -18.63 16.10 -6.25
N LEU A 153 -18.64 15.25 -7.28
CA LEU A 153 -19.84 14.57 -7.76
C LEU A 153 -20.43 13.64 -6.69
N ILE A 154 -19.60 12.79 -6.08
CA ILE A 154 -20.01 11.87 -5.01
C ILE A 154 -20.54 12.65 -3.81
N GLU A 155 -19.88 13.73 -3.42
CA GLU A 155 -20.34 14.59 -2.33
C GLU A 155 -21.71 15.20 -2.66
N ARG A 156 -21.86 15.81 -3.84
CA ARG A 156 -23.09 16.51 -4.22
C ARG A 156 -24.28 15.57 -4.39
N VAL A 157 -24.08 14.41 -5.00
CA VAL A 157 -25.15 13.47 -5.34
C VAL A 157 -25.44 12.50 -4.20
N GLY A 158 -24.39 11.98 -3.56
CA GLY A 158 -24.53 10.97 -2.51
C GLY A 158 -24.66 11.58 -1.12
N TYR A 159 -23.63 12.30 -0.67
CA TYR A 159 -23.49 12.63 0.75
C TYR A 159 -24.25 13.89 1.18
N ARG A 160 -24.25 14.94 0.36
CA ARG A 160 -24.87 16.23 0.68
C ARG A 160 -26.38 16.12 0.98
N PRO A 161 -27.18 15.34 0.22
CA PRO A 161 -28.60 15.16 0.54
C PRO A 161 -28.84 14.42 1.86
N LEU A 162 -27.89 13.57 2.27
CA LEU A 162 -28.02 12.68 3.43
C LEU A 162 -27.42 13.25 4.71
N ARG A 163 -27.00 14.52 4.73
CA ARG A 163 -26.40 15.16 5.93
C ARG A 163 -27.35 15.20 7.15
N GLY A 164 -28.66 15.22 6.92
CA GLY A 164 -29.67 15.18 7.99
C GLY A 164 -30.16 13.76 8.34
N ALA A 165 -29.68 12.73 7.63
CA ALA A 165 -30.13 11.36 7.82
C ALA A 165 -29.35 10.65 8.93
N PRO A 166 -29.86 9.52 9.46
CA PRO A 166 -29.11 8.68 10.41
C PRO A 166 -27.76 8.25 9.83
N ARG A 167 -26.73 8.12 10.69
CA ARG A 167 -25.33 7.82 10.29
C ARG A 167 -25.16 6.56 9.41
N LEU A 168 -26.12 5.64 9.45
CA LEU A 168 -26.15 4.44 8.61
C LEU A 168 -26.43 4.74 7.13
N ALA A 169 -27.23 5.77 6.81
CA ALA A 169 -27.61 6.07 5.42
C ALA A 169 -26.42 6.56 4.56
N PRO A 170 -25.55 7.48 5.03
CA PRO A 170 -24.32 7.83 4.33
C PRO A 170 -23.37 6.63 4.15
N LEU A 171 -23.31 5.71 5.12
CA LEU A 171 -22.47 4.51 5.04
C LEU A 171 -22.92 3.59 3.90
N ILE A 172 -24.22 3.29 3.83
CA ILE A 172 -24.80 2.46 2.75
C ILE A 172 -24.57 3.12 1.40
N THR A 173 -24.73 4.45 1.33
CA THR A 173 -24.50 5.22 0.11
C THR A 173 -23.03 5.15 -0.32
N ALA A 174 -22.09 5.23 0.62
CA ALA A 174 -20.67 5.07 0.34
C ALA A 174 -20.37 3.69 -0.28
N VAL A 175 -20.93 2.61 0.28
CA VAL A 175 -20.82 1.26 -0.30
C VAL A 175 -21.44 1.18 -1.69
N GLY A 176 -22.60 1.82 -1.89
CA GLY A 176 -23.24 1.89 -3.21
C GLY A 176 -22.36 2.56 -4.27
N PHE A 177 -21.74 3.69 -3.93
CA PHE A 177 -20.78 4.37 -4.81
C PHE A 177 -19.53 3.52 -5.06
N SER A 178 -19.02 2.80 -4.07
CA SER A 178 -17.92 1.85 -4.27
C SER A 178 -18.23 0.84 -5.36
N PHE A 179 -19.39 0.17 -5.28
CA PHE A 179 -19.78 -0.80 -6.30
C PHE A 179 -19.96 -0.16 -7.68
N ILE A 180 -20.54 1.03 -7.76
CA ILE A 180 -20.68 1.76 -9.02
C ILE A 180 -19.30 2.03 -9.63
N LEU A 181 -18.36 2.57 -8.84
CA LEU A 181 -17.01 2.91 -9.31
C LEU A 181 -16.21 1.67 -9.71
N GLN A 182 -16.32 0.57 -8.96
CA GLN A 182 -15.69 -0.70 -9.31
C GLN A 182 -16.22 -1.22 -10.66
N ASN A 183 -17.54 -1.20 -10.86
CA ASN A 183 -18.14 -1.62 -12.13
C ASN A 183 -17.78 -0.68 -13.29
N VAL A 184 -17.69 0.62 -13.05
CA VAL A 184 -17.17 1.58 -14.05
C VAL A 184 -15.73 1.26 -14.42
N GLY A 185 -14.89 0.94 -13.42
CA GLY A 185 -13.51 0.52 -13.65
C GLY A 185 -13.41 -0.76 -14.49
N LEU A 186 -14.24 -1.76 -14.17
CA LEU A 186 -14.34 -3.01 -14.93
C LEU A 186 -14.81 -2.77 -16.38
N LEU A 187 -15.79 -1.89 -16.59
CA LEU A 187 -16.25 -1.53 -17.93
C LEU A 187 -15.15 -0.80 -18.72
N TRP A 188 -14.38 0.07 -18.05
CA TRP A 188 -13.33 0.85 -18.70
C TRP A 188 -12.13 0.00 -19.12
N ARG A 189 -11.57 -0.82 -18.22
CA ARG A 189 -10.38 -1.64 -18.52
C ARG A 189 -10.70 -3.04 -19.06
N GLY A 190 -11.97 -3.42 -19.05
CA GLY A 190 -12.43 -4.78 -19.33
C GLY A 190 -12.21 -5.70 -18.13
N GLY A 191 -13.10 -6.68 -17.95
CA GLY A 191 -12.83 -7.82 -17.08
C GLY A 191 -11.71 -8.65 -17.69
N SER A 192 -10.49 -8.53 -17.15
CA SER A 192 -9.43 -9.48 -17.48
C SER A 192 -9.81 -10.83 -16.87
N PRO A 193 -9.86 -11.94 -17.65
CA PRO A 193 -10.05 -13.27 -17.08
C PRO A 193 -8.88 -13.67 -16.16
#